data_AF-A0A8J6BRU1-F1
#
_entry.id   AF-A0A8J6BRU1-F1
#
_cell.length_a   1.000
_cell.length_b   1.000
_cell.length_c   1.000
_cell.angle_alpha   90.00
_cell.angle_beta   90.00
_cell.angle_gamma   90.00
#
_symmetry.space_group_name_H-M   'P 1'
#
loop_
_entity.id
_entity.type
_entity.pdbx_description
1 polymer ?
#
loop_
_entity_poly.entity_id
_entity_poly.type
_entity_poly.pdbx_seq_one_letter_code
_entity_poly.pdbx_strand_id
1 'polypeptide(L)'
;METKYAALRRSTEETAAVDSHAHNLVADGSAFPFLRCFSEADGADALAFVPHTLSFKRSLRDIAALYNCEASLEKVESFRRAEGLSSISSKCFQAANLSAILIDDGIEFDKMLDLEAHKEFAPTVGRILRIEKLAEKIINDESFSASSWTLDSFTEFFVTKLKSVADKIVGLKSIAAYRSGLEIDPNVSKTDAEDGLRKELSGQRPLRITNKNFIDYLFTSSLEIAVLHHLPMQIHTGFGDKDLDLRKCNPLHLRAVLEDERFSKCQIVLLHASYPFSKEASYLASVYSQVYLDFGLAIPKLSVQGMISSLKELLELAPMNKVMFSTDGYAFPETYYLGARRARDVVYRVLSAACEDGDLSIQEAIGAVEDIFRRNAMHLYKLNVANGSVSQITTIVDNSLSLSYVEKDVLFVRIVWNDASGQHRCRVIPAGRFYDIARKKGVGLTFASMGMSSFTDGPADGTNLTGVGEMRLVPDMSTLLRLPWSRDEEMVLADMQIRPGVAWEYCPRNALRKVTKVLLDEFNVTMMAGFENEFYLRKKLVSGEKELWVPYDNTPYCSTTAFDGASSILQEVYSSLKAAEIVVEQVRVILTFLLEF
;
A
#
# COMPACT_ATOMS: atom_id res chain seq x y z
N MET A 1 -18.83 8.24 5.35
CA MET A 1 -17.49 7.78 4.93
C MET A 1 -17.61 6.51 4.09
N GLU A 2 -18.51 5.58 4.44
CA GLU A 2 -18.77 4.34 3.68
C GLU A 2 -19.22 4.52 2.22
N THR A 3 -19.87 5.63 1.85
CA THR A 3 -20.36 5.82 0.47
C THR A 3 -19.27 6.16 -0.56
N LYS A 4 -18.20 6.87 -0.18
CA LYS A 4 -17.17 7.35 -1.13
C LYS A 4 -16.34 6.20 -1.72
N TYR A 5 -15.93 5.27 -0.87
CA TYR A 5 -15.13 4.10 -1.26
C TYR A 5 -15.98 2.83 -1.33
N ALA A 6 -17.30 2.95 -1.44
CA ALA A 6 -18.21 1.81 -1.52
C ALA A 6 -17.86 0.86 -2.67
N ALA A 7 -17.50 1.40 -3.84
CA ALA A 7 -17.08 0.61 -4.99
C ALA A 7 -15.75 -0.12 -4.74
N LEU A 8 -14.77 0.55 -4.13
CA LEU A 8 -13.49 -0.07 -3.73
C LEU A 8 -13.71 -1.17 -2.68
N ARG A 9 -14.54 -0.89 -1.67
CA ARG A 9 -14.91 -1.85 -0.63
C ARG A 9 -15.57 -3.09 -1.22
N ARG A 10 -16.55 -2.88 -2.10
CA ARG A 10 -17.22 -3.95 -2.82
C ARG A 10 -16.22 -4.78 -3.63
N SER A 11 -15.32 -4.13 -4.39
CA SER A 11 -14.26 -4.81 -5.13
C SER A 11 -13.42 -5.72 -4.22
N THR A 12 -12.96 -5.21 -3.07
CA THR A 12 -12.18 -6.02 -2.11
C THR A 12 -12.97 -7.18 -1.51
N GLU A 13 -14.29 -7.09 -1.39
CA GLU A 13 -15.14 -8.15 -0.83
C GLU A 13 -15.49 -9.22 -1.89
N GLU A 14 -15.72 -8.81 -3.14
CA GLU A 14 -16.26 -9.66 -4.20
C GLU A 14 -15.19 -10.35 -5.06
N THR A 15 -13.98 -9.80 -5.20
CA THR A 15 -12.91 -10.42 -6.01
C THR A 15 -12.56 -11.82 -5.49
N ALA A 16 -12.74 -12.85 -6.32
CA ALA A 16 -12.36 -14.21 -5.99
C ALA A 16 -10.82 -14.36 -6.05
N ALA A 17 -10.18 -14.58 -4.92
CA ALA A 17 -8.73 -14.47 -4.79
C ALA A 17 -7.99 -15.77 -5.19
N VAL A 18 -6.79 -15.64 -5.75
CA VAL A 18 -5.84 -16.74 -5.89
C VAL A 18 -4.97 -16.74 -4.65
N ASP A 19 -5.11 -17.77 -3.83
CA ASP A 19 -4.23 -17.99 -2.69
C ASP A 19 -2.90 -18.56 -3.18
N SER A 20 -1.92 -17.68 -3.40
CA SER A 20 -0.65 -18.03 -4.05
C SER A 20 0.30 -18.85 -3.18
N HIS A 21 0.04 -18.97 -1.87
CA HIS A 21 0.80 -19.82 -0.97
C HIS A 21 -0.02 -20.26 0.24
N ALA A 22 -0.19 -21.57 0.39
CA ALA A 22 -0.81 -22.21 1.54
C ALA A 22 -0.26 -23.64 1.73
N HIS A 23 -0.80 -24.36 2.71
CA HIS A 23 -0.37 -25.69 3.12
C HIS A 23 -1.55 -26.61 3.38
N ASN A 24 -1.26 -27.92 3.44
CA ASN A 24 -2.28 -28.94 3.58
C ASN A 24 -3.21 -28.77 4.82
N LEU A 25 -4.42 -29.31 4.74
CA LEU A 25 -5.32 -29.48 5.88
C LEU A 25 -5.01 -30.79 6.62
N VAL A 26 -5.23 -30.79 7.93
CA VAL A 26 -5.22 -32.03 8.70
C VAL A 26 -6.46 -32.86 8.38
N ALA A 27 -6.31 -34.19 8.40
CA ALA A 27 -7.46 -35.10 8.25
C ALA A 27 -8.18 -35.32 9.60
N ASP A 28 -9.38 -35.90 9.53
CA ASP A 28 -10.19 -36.21 10.71
C ASP A 28 -9.43 -37.05 11.74
N GLY A 29 -9.58 -36.65 13.00
CA GLY A 29 -8.90 -37.28 14.14
C GLY A 29 -7.40 -36.99 14.23
N SER A 30 -6.89 -35.95 13.58
CA SER A 30 -5.56 -35.39 13.85
C SER A 30 -5.46 -34.88 15.29
N ALA A 31 -4.28 -35.07 15.90
CA ALA A 31 -3.92 -34.54 17.21
C ALA A 31 -3.30 -33.12 17.14
N PHE A 32 -3.24 -32.51 15.95
CA PHE A 32 -2.64 -31.20 15.76
C PHE A 32 -3.40 -30.13 16.60
N PRO A 33 -2.71 -29.35 17.45
CA PRO A 33 -3.40 -28.44 18.37
C PRO A 33 -4.09 -27.28 17.64
N PHE A 34 -5.40 -27.09 17.85
CA PHE A 34 -6.15 -26.01 17.22
C PHE A 34 -5.62 -24.61 17.57
N LEU A 35 -4.97 -24.44 18.73
CA LEU A 35 -4.32 -23.18 19.10
C LEU A 35 -3.27 -22.71 18.08
N ARG A 36 -2.65 -23.62 17.31
CA ARG A 36 -1.69 -23.27 16.24
C ARG A 36 -2.34 -22.50 15.08
N CYS A 37 -3.66 -22.57 14.93
CA CYS A 37 -4.41 -21.69 14.03
C CYS A 37 -4.07 -20.19 14.27
N PHE A 38 -3.77 -19.82 15.52
CA PHE A 38 -3.58 -18.43 15.93
C PHE A 38 -2.12 -17.97 16.06
N SER A 39 -1.13 -18.88 16.02
CA SER A 39 0.28 -18.56 16.28
C SER A 39 1.24 -19.57 15.67
N GLU A 40 2.47 -19.12 15.37
CA GLU A 40 3.60 -20.00 15.03
C GLU A 40 4.29 -20.58 16.28
N ALA A 41 3.81 -20.26 17.49
CA ALA A 41 4.32 -20.87 18.70
C ALA A 41 4.22 -22.40 18.66
N ASP A 42 5.29 -23.06 19.09
CA ASP A 42 5.40 -24.52 19.16
C ASP A 42 5.74 -24.98 20.58
N GLY A 43 5.17 -26.12 20.97
CA GLY A 43 5.26 -26.68 22.33
C GLY A 43 4.20 -26.12 23.30
N ALA A 44 3.86 -26.92 24.31
CA ALA A 44 2.78 -26.63 25.25
C ALA A 44 2.99 -25.30 26.01
N ASP A 45 4.21 -25.04 26.46
CA ASP A 45 4.54 -23.86 27.26
C ASP A 45 4.34 -22.55 26.48
N ALA A 46 4.80 -22.51 25.22
CA ALA A 46 4.62 -21.34 24.37
C ALA A 46 3.14 -21.16 23.96
N LEU A 47 2.45 -22.26 23.63
CA LEU A 47 1.04 -22.25 23.26
C LEU A 47 0.13 -21.74 24.38
N ALA A 48 0.49 -21.95 25.65
CA ALA A 48 -0.29 -21.46 26.80
C ALA A 48 -0.45 -19.92 26.82
N PHE A 49 0.48 -19.18 26.20
CA PHE A 49 0.41 -17.71 26.12
C PHE A 49 -0.36 -17.20 24.91
N VAL A 50 -0.63 -18.04 23.90
CA VAL A 50 -1.33 -17.64 22.66
C VAL A 50 -2.69 -16.99 22.94
N PRO A 51 -3.52 -17.45 23.90
CA PRO A 51 -4.79 -16.82 24.24
C PRO A 51 -4.70 -15.36 24.67
N HIS A 52 -3.51 -14.87 25.05
CA HIS A 52 -3.27 -13.49 25.48
C HIS A 52 -2.84 -12.56 24.35
N THR A 53 -2.69 -13.07 23.12
CA THR A 53 -2.27 -12.27 21.96
C THR A 53 -3.45 -11.52 21.30
N LEU A 54 -3.15 -10.37 20.69
CA LEU A 54 -4.14 -9.63 19.88
C LEU A 54 -4.68 -10.47 18.72
N SER A 55 -3.79 -11.25 18.09
CA SER A 55 -4.14 -12.15 16.99
C SER A 55 -5.19 -13.15 17.41
N PHE A 56 -4.95 -13.88 18.50
CA PHE A 56 -5.91 -14.85 19.04
C PHE A 56 -7.27 -14.20 19.34
N LYS A 57 -7.29 -13.13 20.15
CA LYS A 57 -8.56 -12.51 20.58
C LYS A 57 -9.41 -12.05 19.39
N ARG A 58 -8.77 -11.50 18.38
CA ARG A 58 -9.44 -11.01 17.17
C ARG A 58 -9.90 -12.18 16.30
N SER A 59 -9.01 -13.09 15.95
CA SER A 59 -9.29 -14.22 15.07
C SER A 59 -10.33 -15.18 15.67
N LEU A 60 -10.33 -15.37 16.99
CA LEU A 60 -11.37 -16.15 17.67
C LEU A 60 -12.77 -15.53 17.50
N ARG A 61 -12.89 -14.20 17.64
CA ARG A 61 -14.17 -13.50 17.38
C ARG A 61 -14.60 -13.63 15.93
N ASP A 62 -13.65 -13.59 15.01
CA ASP A 62 -13.92 -13.71 13.58
C ASP A 62 -14.43 -15.12 13.22
N ILE A 63 -13.80 -16.18 13.75
CA ILE A 63 -14.28 -17.56 13.60
C ILE A 63 -15.65 -17.74 14.27
N ALA A 64 -15.82 -17.24 15.49
CA ALA A 64 -17.09 -17.35 16.21
C ALA A 64 -18.24 -16.66 15.46
N ALA A 65 -17.97 -15.50 14.83
CA ALA A 65 -18.94 -14.83 13.97
C ALA A 65 -19.29 -15.66 12.72
N LEU A 66 -18.31 -16.28 12.06
CA LEU A 66 -18.54 -17.19 10.93
C LEU A 66 -19.40 -18.41 11.35
N TYR A 67 -19.17 -18.93 12.54
CA TYR A 67 -19.89 -20.08 13.09
C TYR A 67 -21.21 -19.71 13.75
N ASN A 68 -21.51 -18.42 13.90
CA ASN A 68 -22.66 -17.93 14.65
C ASN A 68 -22.73 -18.53 16.06
N CYS A 69 -21.59 -18.54 16.76
CA CYS A 69 -21.45 -19.03 18.13
C CYS A 69 -20.80 -17.99 19.04
N GLU A 70 -20.80 -18.26 20.35
CA GLU A 70 -20.15 -17.39 21.33
C GLU A 70 -18.63 -17.34 21.10
N ALA A 71 -18.03 -16.15 21.29
CA ALA A 71 -16.61 -15.91 21.08
C ALA A 71 -15.71 -16.45 22.21
N SER A 72 -15.73 -17.77 22.41
CA SER A 72 -14.84 -18.50 23.32
C SER A 72 -14.23 -19.71 22.61
N LEU A 73 -13.02 -20.10 23.03
CA LEU A 73 -12.30 -21.23 22.42
C LEU A 73 -13.11 -22.53 22.55
N GLU A 74 -13.69 -22.76 23.73
CA GLU A 74 -14.51 -23.94 24.00
C GLU A 74 -15.72 -24.05 23.06
N LYS A 75 -16.41 -22.93 22.79
CA LYS A 75 -17.59 -22.90 21.92
C LYS A 75 -17.23 -23.07 20.46
N VAL A 76 -16.13 -22.45 20.02
CA VAL A 76 -15.57 -22.68 18.67
C VAL A 76 -15.18 -24.14 18.50
N GLU A 77 -14.42 -24.73 19.42
CA GLU A 77 -14.01 -26.14 19.32
C GLU A 77 -15.18 -27.12 19.40
N SER A 78 -16.21 -26.81 20.21
CA SER A 78 -17.42 -27.64 20.29
C SER A 78 -18.22 -27.58 18.99
N PHE A 79 -18.34 -26.41 18.38
CA PHE A 79 -18.94 -26.26 17.05
C PHE A 79 -18.16 -27.08 16.01
N ARG A 80 -16.83 -26.98 16.02
CA ARG A 80 -15.97 -27.74 15.12
C ARG A 80 -16.17 -29.26 15.27
N ARG A 81 -16.21 -29.76 16.50
CA ARG A 81 -16.45 -31.20 16.77
C ARG A 81 -17.83 -31.65 16.31
N ALA A 82 -18.84 -30.80 16.44
CA ALA A 82 -20.21 -31.15 16.06
C ALA A 82 -20.43 -31.18 14.54
N GLU A 83 -19.84 -30.23 13.81
CA GLU A 83 -20.03 -30.09 12.36
C GLU A 83 -19.10 -30.99 11.53
N GLY A 84 -17.91 -31.30 12.03
CA GLY A 84 -16.90 -32.09 11.31
C GLY A 84 -16.15 -31.30 10.23
N LEU A 85 -15.00 -31.83 9.80
CA LEU A 85 -14.05 -31.12 8.96
C LEU A 85 -14.65 -30.67 7.61
N SER A 86 -15.44 -31.53 6.95
CA SER A 86 -16.02 -31.21 5.63
C SER A 86 -16.96 -29.98 5.68
N SER A 87 -17.87 -29.93 6.66
CA SER A 87 -18.80 -28.79 6.84
C SER A 87 -18.06 -27.49 7.17
N ILE A 88 -17.08 -27.57 8.08
CA ILE A 88 -16.23 -26.44 8.47
C ILE A 88 -15.43 -25.93 7.28
N SER A 89 -14.79 -26.82 6.53
CA SER A 89 -14.02 -26.47 5.34
C SER A 89 -14.92 -25.78 4.32
N SER A 90 -16.07 -26.36 3.98
CA SER A 90 -17.03 -25.72 3.06
C SER A 90 -17.39 -24.29 3.50
N LYS A 91 -17.74 -24.10 4.78
CA LYS A 91 -18.08 -22.79 5.34
C LYS A 91 -16.91 -21.80 5.29
N CYS A 92 -15.70 -22.22 5.65
CA CYS A 92 -14.52 -21.36 5.67
C CYS A 92 -14.06 -20.98 4.26
N PHE A 93 -13.99 -21.93 3.33
CA PHE A 93 -13.56 -21.67 1.95
C PHE A 93 -14.59 -20.85 1.16
N GLN A 94 -15.89 -21.08 1.38
CA GLN A 94 -16.94 -20.22 0.82
C GLN A 94 -16.78 -18.78 1.31
N ALA A 95 -16.53 -18.57 2.61
CA ALA A 95 -16.31 -17.25 3.19
C ALA A 95 -14.97 -16.61 2.77
N ALA A 96 -13.96 -17.41 2.42
CA ALA A 96 -12.68 -16.93 1.91
C ALA A 96 -12.78 -16.42 0.46
N ASN A 97 -13.73 -16.96 -0.33
CA ASN A 97 -13.95 -16.63 -1.73
C ASN A 97 -12.64 -16.78 -2.54
N LEU A 98 -12.13 -18.01 -2.61
CA LEU A 98 -10.90 -18.38 -3.31
C LEU A 98 -11.21 -19.03 -4.66
N SER A 99 -10.59 -18.55 -5.73
CA SER A 99 -10.70 -19.11 -7.08
C SER A 99 -9.63 -20.15 -7.40
N ALA A 100 -8.47 -20.06 -6.73
CA ALA A 100 -7.42 -21.06 -6.78
C ALA A 100 -6.63 -21.10 -5.45
N ILE A 101 -6.03 -22.25 -5.14
CA ILE A 101 -5.13 -22.42 -3.99
C ILE A 101 -3.85 -23.11 -4.45
N LEU A 102 -2.70 -22.53 -4.12
CA LEU A 102 -1.39 -23.12 -4.39
C LEU A 102 -0.82 -23.70 -3.10
N ILE A 103 -0.71 -25.02 -3.03
CA ILE A 103 -0.37 -25.76 -1.82
C ILE A 103 1.10 -26.20 -1.88
N ASP A 104 1.90 -25.67 -0.96
CA ASP A 104 3.19 -26.23 -0.59
C ASP A 104 2.99 -27.51 0.22
N ASP A 105 3.32 -28.64 -0.42
CA ASP A 105 3.12 -30.00 0.10
C ASP A 105 4.28 -30.49 0.99
N GLY A 106 5.16 -29.59 1.40
CA GLY A 106 6.35 -29.90 2.17
C GLY A 106 6.20 -29.84 3.69
N ILE A 107 5.06 -29.36 4.22
CA ILE A 107 4.74 -29.46 5.66
C ILE A 107 4.08 -30.81 5.94
N GLU A 108 4.57 -31.52 6.96
CA GLU A 108 3.96 -32.77 7.41
C GLU A 108 3.21 -32.58 8.72
N PHE A 109 1.97 -33.06 8.76
CA PHE A 109 1.16 -33.23 9.96
C PHE A 109 1.01 -34.72 10.27
N ASP A 110 0.49 -35.04 11.46
CA ASP A 110 0.24 -36.41 11.91
C ASP A 110 -0.78 -37.13 11.01
N LYS A 111 -1.78 -36.40 10.51
CA LYS A 111 -2.75 -36.86 9.51
C LYS A 111 -3.10 -35.71 8.59
N MET A 112 -3.17 -35.97 7.28
CA MET A 112 -3.37 -34.94 6.26
C MET A 112 -4.33 -35.40 5.19
N LEU A 113 -5.00 -34.44 4.54
CA LEU A 113 -5.76 -34.73 3.33
C LEU A 113 -4.82 -34.97 2.16
N ASP A 114 -5.28 -35.74 1.18
CA ASP A 114 -4.64 -35.77 -0.13
C ASP A 114 -4.78 -34.41 -0.82
N LEU A 115 -3.79 -34.04 -1.63
CA LEU A 115 -3.80 -32.76 -2.32
C LEU A 115 -5.07 -32.58 -3.17
N GLU A 116 -5.49 -33.64 -3.85
CA GLU A 116 -6.68 -33.65 -4.72
C GLU A 116 -7.99 -33.40 -3.95
N ALA A 117 -8.06 -33.73 -2.66
CA ALA A 117 -9.24 -33.46 -1.84
C ALA A 117 -9.53 -31.95 -1.68
N HIS A 118 -8.53 -31.08 -1.88
CA HIS A 118 -8.73 -29.63 -1.81
C HIS A 118 -9.56 -29.08 -2.98
N LYS A 119 -9.74 -29.86 -4.06
CA LYS A 119 -10.60 -29.49 -5.19
C LYS A 119 -12.09 -29.43 -4.80
N GLU A 120 -12.46 -30.02 -3.66
CA GLU A 120 -13.81 -29.85 -3.10
C GLU A 120 -14.05 -28.43 -2.58
N PHE A 121 -12.98 -27.67 -2.30
CA PHE A 121 -13.06 -26.36 -1.65
C PHE A 121 -12.65 -25.18 -2.54
N ALA A 122 -11.83 -25.42 -3.58
CA ALA A 122 -11.48 -24.42 -4.57
C ALA A 122 -11.48 -25.00 -5.99
N PRO A 123 -11.92 -24.23 -7.01
CA PRO A 123 -11.98 -24.70 -8.40
C PRO A 123 -10.64 -25.15 -8.97
N THR A 124 -9.54 -24.54 -8.54
CA THR A 124 -8.19 -24.83 -9.01
C THR A 124 -7.27 -25.07 -7.82
N VAL A 125 -6.55 -26.19 -7.84
CA VAL A 125 -5.52 -26.51 -6.85
C VAL A 125 -4.20 -26.73 -7.59
N GLY A 126 -3.19 -25.92 -7.27
CA GLY A 126 -1.84 -26.05 -7.82
C GLY A 126 -0.89 -26.57 -6.75
N ARG A 127 0.07 -27.40 -7.17
CA ARG A 127 1.10 -27.95 -6.28
C ARG A 127 2.35 -27.08 -6.31
N ILE A 128 2.82 -26.65 -5.14
CA ILE A 128 4.16 -26.07 -4.94
C ILE A 128 5.03 -27.15 -4.30
N LEU A 129 6.22 -27.39 -4.86
CA LEU A 129 7.13 -28.43 -4.37
C LEU A 129 8.23 -27.83 -3.50
N ARG A 130 8.31 -28.27 -2.24
CA ARG A 130 9.37 -27.87 -1.31
C ARG A 130 10.67 -28.65 -1.56
N ILE A 131 11.72 -27.94 -1.95
CA ILE A 131 12.96 -28.55 -2.44
C ILE A 131 13.73 -29.30 -1.34
N GLU A 132 13.77 -28.75 -0.12
CA GLU A 132 14.48 -29.36 1.00
C GLU A 132 13.78 -30.65 1.43
N LYS A 133 12.44 -30.65 1.44
CA LYS A 133 11.66 -31.84 1.78
C LYS A 133 11.79 -32.93 0.72
N LEU A 134 11.87 -32.56 -0.55
CA LEU A 134 12.15 -33.51 -1.62
C LEU A 134 13.53 -34.17 -1.43
N ALA A 135 14.56 -33.36 -1.17
CA ALA A 135 15.91 -33.86 -0.90
C ALA A 135 15.95 -34.80 0.31
N GLU A 136 15.25 -34.45 1.39
CA GLU A 136 15.13 -35.30 2.58
C GLU A 136 14.39 -36.61 2.29
N LYS A 137 13.32 -36.59 1.48
CA LYS A 137 12.61 -37.81 1.08
C LYS A 137 13.53 -38.75 0.29
N ILE A 138 14.37 -38.21 -0.59
CA ILE A 138 15.34 -38.99 -1.38
C ILE A 138 16.41 -39.61 -0.48
N ILE A 139 17.01 -38.82 0.42
CA ILE A 139 18.10 -39.27 1.28
C ILE A 139 17.64 -40.31 2.32
N ASN A 140 16.41 -40.17 2.81
CA ASN A 140 15.85 -41.04 3.84
C ASN A 140 15.19 -42.31 3.29
N ASP A 141 14.99 -42.41 1.97
CA ASP A 141 14.41 -43.60 1.35
C ASP A 141 15.33 -44.82 1.57
N GLU A 142 14.81 -45.82 2.30
CA GLU A 142 15.53 -47.02 2.70
C GLU A 142 15.90 -47.95 1.53
N SER A 143 15.29 -47.74 0.35
CA SER A 143 15.66 -48.45 -0.87
C SER A 143 17.07 -48.12 -1.34
N PHE A 144 17.64 -46.99 -0.88
CA PHE A 144 19.03 -46.61 -1.11
C PHE A 144 19.86 -46.99 0.12
N SER A 145 20.87 -47.84 -0.06
CA SER A 145 21.79 -48.20 1.03
C SER A 145 22.44 -46.94 1.60
N ALA A 146 22.31 -46.72 2.91
CA ALA A 146 22.69 -45.47 3.60
C ALA A 146 24.15 -44.99 3.39
N SER A 147 25.02 -45.81 2.79
CA SER A 147 26.44 -45.57 2.55
C SER A 147 26.82 -45.24 1.10
N SER A 148 25.87 -45.10 0.15
CA SER A 148 26.18 -45.01 -1.29
C SER A 148 26.06 -43.63 -1.95
N TRP A 149 25.52 -42.61 -1.27
CA TRP A 149 25.34 -41.30 -1.90
C TRP A 149 26.67 -40.55 -2.02
N THR A 150 27.15 -40.38 -3.25
CA THR A 150 28.07 -39.29 -3.61
C THR A 150 27.26 -38.06 -3.98
N LEU A 151 27.87 -36.87 -3.95
CA LEU A 151 27.19 -35.66 -4.40
C LEU A 151 26.65 -35.81 -5.82
N ASP A 152 27.45 -36.35 -6.75
CA ASP A 152 27.02 -36.54 -8.15
C ASP A 152 25.80 -37.44 -8.28
N SER A 153 25.83 -38.62 -7.66
CA SER A 153 24.70 -39.57 -7.72
C SER A 153 23.44 -38.98 -7.10
N PHE A 154 23.57 -38.24 -5.99
CA PHE A 154 22.45 -37.58 -5.34
C PHE A 154 21.90 -36.45 -6.23
N THR A 155 22.76 -35.59 -6.77
CA THR A 155 22.37 -34.49 -7.66
C THR A 155 21.65 -35.00 -8.90
N GLU A 156 22.17 -36.06 -9.54
CA GLU A 156 21.54 -36.68 -10.70
C GLU A 156 20.12 -37.16 -10.36
N PHE A 157 19.95 -37.84 -9.23
CA PHE A 157 18.65 -38.33 -8.80
C PHE A 157 17.69 -37.20 -8.43
N PHE A 158 18.16 -36.20 -7.66
CA PHE A 158 17.38 -35.04 -7.25
C PHE A 158 16.89 -34.22 -8.47
N VAL A 159 17.79 -33.90 -9.40
CA VAL A 159 17.48 -33.19 -10.64
C VAL A 159 16.53 -34.00 -11.52
N THR A 160 16.75 -35.31 -11.66
CA THR A 160 15.86 -36.20 -12.40
C THR A 160 14.46 -36.19 -11.80
N LYS A 161 14.37 -36.23 -10.46
CA LYS A 161 13.09 -36.19 -9.75
C LYS A 161 12.39 -34.85 -9.94
N LEU A 162 13.08 -33.72 -9.82
CA LEU A 162 12.54 -32.39 -10.09
C LEU A 162 12.00 -32.28 -11.53
N LYS A 163 12.78 -32.69 -12.53
CA LYS A 163 12.36 -32.70 -13.94
C LYS A 163 11.12 -33.57 -14.16
N SER A 164 11.03 -34.72 -13.49
CA SER A 164 9.90 -35.66 -13.63
C SER A 164 8.56 -35.16 -13.08
N VAL A 165 8.59 -34.08 -12.28
CA VAL A 165 7.39 -33.47 -11.69
C VAL A 165 7.18 -32.02 -12.13
N ALA A 166 8.07 -31.47 -12.97
CA ALA A 166 8.04 -30.07 -13.36
C ALA A 166 6.76 -29.66 -14.10
N ASP A 167 6.12 -30.59 -14.81
CA ASP A 167 4.83 -30.43 -15.50
C ASP A 167 3.61 -30.63 -14.57
N LYS A 168 3.82 -31.08 -13.34
CA LYS A 168 2.78 -31.38 -12.33
C LYS A 168 2.77 -30.39 -11.16
N ILE A 169 3.65 -29.40 -11.20
CA ILE A 169 3.78 -28.36 -10.19
C ILE A 169 3.66 -27.00 -10.85
N VAL A 170 3.24 -26.01 -10.08
CA VAL A 170 3.14 -24.62 -10.57
C VAL A 170 4.30 -23.76 -10.06
N GLY A 171 5.10 -24.26 -9.12
CA GLY A 171 6.24 -23.56 -8.56
C GLY A 171 7.05 -24.42 -7.60
N LEU A 172 8.21 -23.90 -7.20
CA LEU A 172 9.09 -24.46 -6.18
C LEU A 172 9.02 -23.61 -4.91
N LYS A 173 9.33 -24.21 -3.77
CA LYS A 173 9.52 -23.51 -2.49
C LYS A 173 10.86 -23.89 -1.90
N SER A 174 11.58 -22.89 -1.41
CA SER A 174 12.70 -23.06 -0.48
C SER A 174 12.33 -22.59 0.93
N ILE A 175 12.74 -23.37 1.91
CA ILE A 175 12.71 -23.06 3.34
C ILE A 175 14.14 -22.88 3.89
N ALA A 176 15.11 -22.44 3.07
CA ALA A 176 16.50 -22.21 3.52
C ALA A 176 16.58 -21.28 4.76
N ALA A 177 15.65 -20.32 4.90
CA ALA A 177 15.50 -19.48 6.09
C ALA A 177 15.30 -20.27 7.41
N TYR A 178 14.58 -21.40 7.36
CA TYR A 178 14.41 -22.31 8.51
C TYR A 178 15.62 -23.22 8.75
N ARG A 179 16.62 -23.20 7.88
CA ARG A 179 17.75 -24.11 7.91
C ARG A 179 19.05 -23.34 8.13
N SER A 180 19.70 -22.93 7.05
CA SER A 180 21.01 -22.28 7.07
C SER A 180 20.94 -20.74 7.04
N GLY A 181 19.80 -20.16 6.65
CA GLY A 181 19.63 -18.72 6.43
C GLY A 181 19.54 -18.33 4.96
N LEU A 182 19.27 -17.05 4.68
CA LEU A 182 19.08 -16.52 3.31
C LEU A 182 20.36 -16.05 2.62
N GLU A 183 21.51 -16.07 3.29
CA GLU A 183 22.81 -15.72 2.69
C GLU A 183 23.32 -16.89 1.84
N ILE A 184 22.63 -17.21 0.76
CA ILE A 184 22.97 -18.32 -0.13
C ILE A 184 24.23 -17.98 -0.94
N ASP A 185 25.23 -18.86 -0.93
CA ASP A 185 26.38 -18.77 -1.83
C ASP A 185 26.03 -19.40 -3.19
N PRO A 186 25.84 -18.60 -4.27
CA PRO A 186 25.52 -19.15 -5.58
C PRO A 186 26.69 -19.93 -6.21
N ASN A 187 27.91 -19.78 -5.68
CA ASN A 187 29.15 -20.37 -6.21
C ASN A 187 29.76 -21.43 -5.28
N VAL A 188 28.95 -22.01 -4.38
CA VAL A 188 29.40 -23.07 -3.47
C VAL A 188 30.14 -24.17 -4.25
N SER A 189 31.33 -24.51 -3.77
CA SER A 189 32.17 -25.48 -4.47
C SER A 189 31.58 -26.89 -4.37
N LYS A 190 31.82 -27.72 -5.40
CA LYS A 190 31.41 -29.13 -5.39
C LYS A 190 31.98 -29.88 -4.18
N THR A 191 33.23 -29.59 -3.81
CA THR A 191 33.88 -30.18 -2.63
C THR A 191 33.16 -29.81 -1.34
N ASP A 192 32.82 -28.54 -1.16
CA ASP A 192 32.12 -28.05 0.04
C ASP A 192 30.71 -28.62 0.16
N ALA A 193 30.01 -28.75 -0.95
CA ALA A 193 28.69 -29.38 -1.01
C ALA A 193 28.77 -30.89 -0.72
N GLU A 194 29.81 -31.57 -1.21
CA GLU A 194 30.03 -33.00 -0.95
C GLU A 194 30.38 -33.26 0.52
N ASP A 195 31.23 -32.42 1.11
CA ASP A 195 31.52 -32.46 2.55
C ASP A 195 30.27 -32.16 3.38
N GLY A 196 29.42 -31.24 2.92
CA GLY A 196 28.12 -30.96 3.52
C GLY A 196 27.20 -32.18 3.51
N LEU A 197 27.04 -32.84 2.36
CA LEU A 197 26.28 -34.07 2.23
C LEU A 197 26.84 -35.18 3.12
N ARG A 198 28.16 -35.39 3.15
CA ARG A 198 28.79 -36.40 4.01
C ARG A 198 28.51 -36.16 5.50
N LYS A 199 28.54 -34.90 5.94
CA LYS A 199 28.18 -34.53 7.32
C LYS A 199 26.73 -34.90 7.62
N GLU A 200 25.80 -34.58 6.73
CA GLU A 200 24.39 -34.98 6.88
C GLU A 200 24.23 -36.50 6.98
N LEU A 201 24.87 -37.26 6.08
CA LEU A 201 24.76 -38.72 6.06
C LEU A 201 25.30 -39.41 7.33
N SER A 202 26.16 -38.73 8.09
CA SER A 202 26.67 -39.21 9.39
C SER A 202 25.74 -38.91 10.58
N GLY A 203 24.66 -38.15 10.35
CA GLY A 203 23.67 -37.79 11.36
C GLY A 203 22.68 -38.91 11.71
N GLN A 204 21.80 -38.64 12.66
CA GLN A 204 20.73 -39.56 13.05
C GLN A 204 19.58 -39.54 12.03
N ARG A 205 19.08 -40.72 11.66
CA ARG A 205 17.88 -40.87 10.82
C ARG A 205 16.58 -40.67 11.63
N PRO A 206 15.50 -40.11 11.04
CA PRO A 206 15.46 -39.54 9.70
C PRO A 206 16.28 -38.24 9.61
N LEU A 207 17.06 -38.13 8.54
CA LEU A 207 17.94 -37.01 8.28
C LEU A 207 17.13 -35.75 7.98
N ARG A 208 17.48 -34.68 8.68
CA ARG A 208 17.02 -33.31 8.44
C ARG A 208 18.19 -32.49 7.91
N ILE A 209 18.09 -32.01 6.68
CA ILE A 209 19.20 -31.32 6.01
C ILE A 209 19.40 -29.91 6.61
N THR A 210 20.52 -29.66 7.27
CA THR A 210 20.82 -28.38 7.94
C THR A 210 22.14 -27.75 7.52
N ASN A 211 22.98 -28.50 6.80
CA ASN A 211 24.29 -28.07 6.36
C ASN A 211 24.17 -26.99 5.27
N LYS A 212 24.73 -25.82 5.57
CA LYS A 212 24.68 -24.64 4.71
C LYS A 212 25.16 -24.91 3.28
N ASN A 213 26.34 -25.49 3.10
CA ASN A 213 26.92 -25.69 1.77
C ASN A 213 26.06 -26.61 0.92
N PHE A 214 25.50 -27.65 1.54
CA PHE A 214 24.60 -28.56 0.84
C PHE A 214 23.24 -27.91 0.52
N ILE A 215 22.69 -27.09 1.42
CA ILE A 215 21.46 -26.32 1.15
C ILE A 215 21.66 -25.33 0.02
N ASP A 216 22.76 -24.56 0.04
CA ASP A 216 23.08 -23.58 -1.00
C ASP A 216 23.23 -24.27 -2.37
N TYR A 217 23.82 -25.47 -2.37
CA TYR A 217 23.96 -26.31 -3.57
C TYR A 217 22.60 -26.86 -4.06
N LEU A 218 21.73 -27.34 -3.17
CA LEU A 218 20.37 -27.77 -3.50
C LEU A 218 19.54 -26.61 -4.06
N PHE A 219 19.68 -25.43 -3.46
CA PHE A 219 18.97 -24.22 -3.83
C PHE A 219 19.35 -23.78 -5.25
N THR A 220 20.66 -23.65 -5.53
CA THR A 220 21.17 -23.29 -6.87
C THR A 220 20.81 -24.33 -7.93
N SER A 221 20.98 -25.62 -7.63
CA SER A 221 20.55 -26.71 -8.52
C SER A 221 19.04 -26.65 -8.84
N SER A 222 18.22 -26.27 -7.86
CA SER A 222 16.78 -26.10 -8.04
C SER A 222 16.43 -24.86 -8.87
N LEU A 223 17.19 -23.75 -8.72
CA LEU A 223 17.02 -22.56 -9.54
C LEU A 223 17.33 -22.82 -11.02
N GLU A 224 18.32 -23.66 -11.34
CA GLU A 224 18.59 -24.06 -12.72
C GLU A 224 17.37 -24.76 -13.35
N ILE A 225 16.69 -25.63 -12.59
CA ILE A 225 15.45 -26.28 -13.03
C ILE A 225 14.30 -25.27 -13.11
N ALA A 226 14.21 -24.35 -12.16
CA ALA A 226 13.21 -23.28 -12.16
C ALA A 226 13.30 -22.44 -13.44
N VAL A 227 14.51 -22.05 -13.85
CA VAL A 227 14.76 -21.32 -15.10
C VAL A 227 14.40 -22.18 -16.31
N LEU A 228 14.84 -23.43 -16.35
CA LEU A 228 14.60 -24.35 -17.47
C LEU A 228 13.10 -24.60 -17.73
N HIS A 229 12.32 -24.73 -16.67
CA HIS A 229 10.89 -25.04 -16.75
C HIS A 229 9.97 -23.82 -16.55
N HIS A 230 10.55 -22.63 -16.39
CA HIS A 230 9.82 -21.39 -16.10
C HIS A 230 8.89 -21.50 -14.89
N LEU A 231 9.40 -22.08 -13.80
CA LEU A 231 8.70 -22.24 -12.52
C LEU A 231 9.13 -21.10 -11.57
N PRO A 232 8.19 -20.39 -10.92
CA PRO A 232 8.54 -19.47 -9.85
C PRO A 232 9.14 -20.20 -8.64
N MET A 233 10.12 -19.58 -7.99
CA MET A 233 10.70 -20.01 -6.72
C MET A 233 10.17 -19.14 -5.59
N GLN A 234 9.34 -19.72 -4.72
CA GLN A 234 8.93 -19.13 -3.47
C GLN A 234 10.03 -19.30 -2.42
N ILE A 235 10.32 -18.27 -1.64
CA ILE A 235 11.34 -18.29 -0.60
C ILE A 235 10.70 -17.80 0.70
N HIS A 236 10.76 -18.63 1.74
CA HIS A 236 10.37 -18.19 3.08
C HIS A 236 11.26 -17.03 3.54
N THR A 237 10.68 -15.92 3.95
CA THR A 237 11.42 -14.79 4.52
C THR A 237 10.71 -14.25 5.77
N GLY A 238 11.44 -13.51 6.61
CA GLY A 238 10.89 -12.99 7.85
C GLY A 238 10.66 -14.05 8.92
N PHE A 239 9.62 -13.86 9.73
CA PHE A 239 9.35 -14.65 10.93
C PHE A 239 8.77 -16.04 10.67
N GLY A 240 8.84 -16.87 11.71
CA GLY A 240 8.40 -18.26 11.74
C GLY A 240 8.32 -18.76 13.18
N ASP A 241 8.32 -20.08 13.36
CA ASP A 241 8.41 -20.70 14.69
C ASP A 241 9.82 -20.63 15.29
N LYS A 242 10.03 -21.29 16.44
CA LYS A 242 11.31 -21.27 17.18
C LYS A 242 12.47 -21.99 16.48
N ASP A 243 12.20 -22.81 15.45
CA ASP A 243 13.23 -23.50 14.67
C ASP A 243 13.97 -22.51 13.73
N LEU A 244 13.30 -21.40 13.38
CA LEU A 244 13.83 -20.36 12.51
C LEU A 244 14.68 -19.33 13.28
N ASP A 245 15.88 -19.04 12.76
CA ASP A 245 16.69 -17.91 13.23
C ASP A 245 16.35 -16.63 12.45
N LEU A 246 15.46 -15.80 13.02
CA LEU A 246 14.97 -14.58 12.37
C LEU A 246 16.09 -13.64 11.92
N ARG A 247 17.25 -13.66 12.60
CA ARG A 247 18.41 -12.81 12.25
C ARG A 247 18.94 -13.12 10.85
N LYS A 248 18.73 -14.34 10.36
CA LYS A 248 19.21 -14.83 9.06
C LYS A 248 18.14 -14.77 7.96
N CYS A 249 16.98 -14.19 8.26
CA CYS A 249 15.80 -14.21 7.39
C CYS A 249 15.52 -12.88 6.70
N ASN A 250 16.48 -11.95 6.73
CA ASN A 250 16.41 -10.71 5.97
C ASN A 250 16.62 -10.99 4.47
N PRO A 251 15.68 -10.61 3.58
CA PRO A 251 15.78 -10.91 2.16
C PRO A 251 16.95 -10.23 1.44
N LEU A 252 17.58 -9.17 2.00
CA LEU A 252 18.77 -8.55 1.41
C LEU A 252 19.94 -9.52 1.27
N HIS A 253 19.98 -10.58 2.07
CA HIS A 253 20.99 -11.63 1.95
C HIS A 253 20.94 -12.38 0.61
N LEU A 254 19.81 -12.33 -0.11
CA LEU A 254 19.66 -12.94 -1.42
C LEU A 254 20.35 -12.16 -2.55
N ARG A 255 20.99 -11.02 -2.28
CA ARG A 255 21.62 -10.17 -3.29
C ARG A 255 22.55 -10.96 -4.23
N ALA A 256 23.40 -11.83 -3.69
CA ALA A 256 24.33 -12.63 -4.50
C ALA A 256 23.60 -13.54 -5.50
N VAL A 257 22.47 -14.13 -5.10
CA VAL A 257 21.61 -14.93 -5.99
C VAL A 257 20.92 -14.05 -7.03
N LEU A 258 20.43 -12.87 -6.64
CA LEU A 258 19.71 -11.95 -7.53
C LEU A 258 20.62 -11.33 -8.59
N GLU A 259 21.90 -11.13 -8.28
CA GLU A 259 22.92 -10.59 -9.19
C GLU A 259 23.64 -11.68 -10.02
N ASP A 260 23.35 -12.97 -9.80
CA ASP A 260 23.89 -14.05 -10.62
C ASP A 260 23.11 -14.18 -11.95
N GLU A 261 23.82 -13.98 -13.06
CA GLU A 261 23.21 -13.97 -14.40
C GLU A 261 22.49 -15.27 -14.76
N ARG A 262 22.92 -16.42 -14.20
CA ARG A 262 22.28 -17.74 -14.42
C ARG A 262 20.83 -17.74 -13.97
N PHE A 263 20.50 -16.95 -12.95
CA PHE A 263 19.20 -16.93 -12.30
C PHE A 263 18.39 -15.66 -12.59
N SER A 264 18.90 -14.76 -13.44
CA SER A 264 18.24 -13.50 -13.83
C SER A 264 16.81 -13.67 -14.40
N LYS A 265 16.50 -14.85 -14.97
CA LYS A 265 15.17 -15.20 -15.50
C LYS A 265 14.28 -15.96 -14.52
N CYS A 266 14.79 -16.34 -13.35
CA CYS A 266 14.01 -17.04 -12.34
C CYS A 266 13.10 -16.05 -11.62
N GLN A 267 11.78 -16.25 -11.69
CA GLN A 267 10.85 -15.44 -10.91
C GLN A 267 10.90 -15.88 -9.43
N ILE A 268 11.23 -14.96 -8.54
CA ILE A 268 11.41 -15.22 -7.11
C ILE A 268 10.30 -14.52 -6.33
N VAL A 269 9.63 -15.24 -5.43
CA VAL A 269 8.58 -14.70 -4.57
C VAL A 269 9.06 -14.71 -3.12
N LEU A 270 9.18 -13.53 -2.52
CA LEU A 270 9.49 -13.37 -1.11
C LEU A 270 8.19 -13.44 -0.31
N LEU A 271 8.06 -14.48 0.52
CA LEU A 271 6.82 -14.75 1.21
C LEU A 271 6.67 -13.90 2.49
N HIS A 272 5.46 -13.86 3.03
CA HIS A 272 5.16 -13.43 4.39
C HIS A 272 5.38 -11.95 4.72
N ALA A 273 5.25 -11.10 3.70
CA ALA A 273 5.65 -9.69 3.74
C ALA A 273 7.11 -9.49 4.15
N SER A 274 7.91 -10.56 4.15
CA SER A 274 9.22 -10.64 4.80
C SER A 274 9.24 -10.10 6.24
N TYR A 275 8.11 -10.05 6.97
CA TYR A 275 8.03 -9.32 8.25
C TYR A 275 9.08 -9.80 9.26
N PRO A 276 9.88 -8.91 9.89
CA PRO A 276 9.73 -7.45 9.94
C PRO A 276 10.49 -6.65 8.85
N PHE A 277 10.99 -7.32 7.81
CA PHE A 277 11.81 -6.75 6.73
C PHE A 277 11.00 -6.34 5.48
N SER A 278 9.77 -5.84 5.68
CA SER A 278 8.87 -5.49 4.58
C SER A 278 9.43 -4.36 3.69
N LYS A 279 10.19 -3.42 4.27
CA LYS A 279 10.83 -2.33 3.53
C LYS A 279 11.95 -2.83 2.63
N GLU A 280 12.78 -3.74 3.14
CA GLU A 280 13.84 -4.40 2.38
C GLU A 280 13.26 -5.20 1.21
N ALA A 281 12.18 -5.95 1.45
CA ALA A 281 11.50 -6.68 0.41
C ALA A 281 10.91 -5.74 -0.66
N SER A 282 10.32 -4.62 -0.25
CA SER A 282 9.80 -3.57 -1.14
C SER A 282 10.89 -3.00 -2.06
N TYR A 283 12.05 -2.66 -1.48
CA TYR A 283 13.23 -2.20 -2.22
C TYR A 283 13.71 -3.24 -3.24
N LEU A 284 13.82 -4.52 -2.85
CA LEU A 284 14.26 -5.57 -3.77
C LEU A 284 13.29 -5.72 -4.95
N ALA A 285 11.98 -5.69 -4.71
CA ALA A 285 10.97 -5.76 -5.76
C ALA A 285 10.97 -4.54 -6.70
N SER A 286 11.38 -3.37 -6.21
CA SER A 286 11.46 -2.15 -7.00
C SER A 286 12.67 -2.12 -7.94
N VAL A 287 13.79 -2.75 -7.56
CA VAL A 287 15.04 -2.70 -8.34
C VAL A 287 15.37 -3.99 -9.11
N TYR A 288 14.91 -5.15 -8.64
CA TYR A 288 15.10 -6.43 -9.34
C TYR A 288 13.82 -6.83 -10.08
N SER A 289 13.90 -6.97 -11.40
CA SER A 289 12.77 -7.32 -12.26
C SER A 289 12.15 -8.67 -11.90
N GLN A 290 12.97 -9.61 -11.41
CA GLN A 290 12.55 -10.97 -11.10
C GLN A 290 11.95 -11.18 -9.70
N VAL A 291 11.92 -10.15 -8.83
CA VAL A 291 11.42 -10.26 -7.45
C VAL A 291 9.93 -9.87 -7.35
N TYR A 292 9.15 -10.73 -6.71
CA TYR A 292 7.73 -10.59 -6.37
C TYR A 292 7.54 -10.77 -4.86
N LEU A 293 6.40 -10.31 -4.35
CA LEU A 293 6.10 -10.24 -2.92
C LEU A 293 4.73 -10.84 -2.64
N ASP A 294 4.58 -11.48 -1.48
CA ASP A 294 3.26 -11.68 -0.86
C ASP A 294 3.22 -11.18 0.58
N PHE A 295 2.06 -11.27 1.21
CA PHE A 295 1.84 -10.85 2.60
C PHE A 295 1.05 -11.85 3.46
N GLY A 296 0.96 -13.12 3.05
CA GLY A 296 0.36 -14.18 3.88
C GLY A 296 1.13 -14.37 5.18
N LEU A 297 0.65 -15.19 6.12
CA LEU A 297 1.23 -15.34 7.47
C LEU A 297 1.17 -14.05 8.31
N ALA A 298 1.93 -13.01 7.93
CA ALA A 298 1.87 -11.66 8.53
C ALA A 298 0.43 -11.17 8.61
N ILE A 299 -0.35 -11.39 7.55
CA ILE A 299 -1.80 -11.32 7.56
C ILE A 299 -2.33 -12.77 7.61
N PRO A 300 -2.93 -13.24 8.71
CA PRO A 300 -3.57 -12.44 9.77
C PRO A 300 -2.77 -12.36 11.09
N LYS A 301 -1.56 -12.92 11.23
CA LYS A 301 -0.96 -13.12 12.57
C LYS A 301 -0.57 -11.83 13.30
N LEU A 302 -0.33 -10.71 12.59
CA LEU A 302 0.02 -9.44 13.22
C LEU A 302 -1.19 -8.73 13.84
N SER A 303 -0.95 -7.67 14.62
CA SER A 303 -2.01 -6.74 15.04
C SER A 303 -2.63 -6.04 13.82
N VAL A 304 -3.80 -5.41 13.95
CA VAL A 304 -4.42 -4.69 12.82
C VAL A 304 -3.48 -3.62 12.25
N GLN A 305 -2.79 -2.87 13.12
CA GLN A 305 -1.81 -1.89 12.67
C GLN A 305 -0.56 -2.54 12.08
N GLY A 306 -0.10 -3.67 12.63
CA GLY A 306 1.01 -4.43 12.06
C GLY A 306 0.71 -4.91 10.65
N MET A 307 -0.47 -5.51 10.42
CA MET A 307 -0.90 -5.95 9.08
C MET A 307 -0.98 -4.77 8.09
N ILE A 308 -1.57 -3.64 8.50
CA ILE A 308 -1.64 -2.42 7.68
C ILE A 308 -0.23 -1.88 7.38
N SER A 309 0.63 -1.81 8.39
CA SER A 309 2.01 -1.31 8.24
C SER A 309 2.80 -2.18 7.27
N SER A 310 2.74 -3.51 7.40
CA SER A 310 3.46 -4.41 6.50
C SER A 310 3.02 -4.25 5.05
N LEU A 311 1.71 -4.19 4.77
CA LEU A 311 1.27 -3.98 3.39
C LEU A 311 1.62 -2.59 2.86
N LYS A 312 1.54 -1.53 3.69
CA LYS A 312 1.99 -0.18 3.31
C LYS A 312 3.49 -0.19 2.97
N GLU A 313 4.31 -0.80 3.83
CA GLU A 313 5.75 -0.89 3.63
C GLU A 313 6.11 -1.68 2.38
N LEU A 314 5.38 -2.75 2.04
CA LEU A 314 5.55 -3.43 0.76
C LEU A 314 5.24 -2.50 -0.42
N LEU A 315 4.17 -1.69 -0.34
CA LEU A 315 3.75 -0.79 -1.41
C LEU A 315 4.50 0.54 -1.48
N GLU A 316 5.44 0.80 -0.56
CA GLU A 316 6.22 2.04 -0.53
C GLU A 316 7.08 2.22 -1.79
N LEU A 317 7.74 1.14 -2.23
CA LEU A 317 8.59 1.13 -3.44
C LEU A 317 8.18 0.06 -4.46
N ALA A 318 7.55 -1.04 -4.02
CA ALA A 318 7.27 -2.15 -4.90
C ALA A 318 6.17 -1.81 -5.92
N PRO A 319 6.34 -2.17 -7.19
CA PRO A 319 5.25 -2.14 -8.16
C PRO A 319 4.06 -2.99 -7.70
N MET A 320 2.85 -2.43 -7.71
CA MET A 320 1.64 -3.15 -7.28
C MET A 320 1.39 -4.46 -8.05
N ASN A 321 1.83 -4.53 -9.31
CA ASN A 321 1.75 -5.74 -10.15
C ASN A 321 2.76 -6.84 -9.78
N LYS A 322 3.56 -6.63 -8.72
CA LYS A 322 4.47 -7.62 -8.14
C LYS A 322 4.07 -8.06 -6.72
N VAL A 323 3.01 -7.49 -6.15
CA VAL A 323 2.50 -7.82 -4.82
C VAL A 323 1.28 -8.72 -4.96
N MET A 324 1.27 -9.86 -4.26
CA MET A 324 0.25 -10.89 -4.38
C MET A 324 -0.36 -11.23 -3.03
N PHE A 325 -1.59 -11.74 -3.08
CA PHE A 325 -2.25 -12.34 -1.92
C PHE A 325 -1.81 -13.80 -1.72
N SER A 326 -1.57 -14.15 -0.46
CA SER A 326 -1.54 -15.52 0.04
C SER A 326 -2.13 -15.54 1.45
N THR A 327 -2.62 -16.69 1.91
CA THR A 327 -3.07 -16.86 3.30
C THR A 327 -1.96 -17.37 4.19
N ASP A 328 -1.02 -18.15 3.64
CA ASP A 328 -0.18 -19.08 4.41
C ASP A 328 -1.02 -20.00 5.32
N GLY A 329 -2.23 -20.32 4.88
CA GLY A 329 -3.17 -21.16 5.62
C GLY A 329 -2.61 -22.57 5.74
N TYR A 330 -2.68 -23.16 6.94
CA TYR A 330 -2.19 -24.50 7.20
C TYR A 330 -3.03 -25.20 8.25
N ALA A 331 -3.08 -26.53 8.17
CA ALA A 331 -3.75 -27.47 9.07
C ALA A 331 -5.28 -27.32 9.17
N PHE A 332 -5.80 -26.10 9.30
CA PHE A 332 -7.21 -25.85 9.58
C PHE A 332 -7.82 -24.88 8.56
N PRO A 333 -9.04 -25.15 8.05
CA PRO A 333 -9.69 -24.29 7.06
C PRO A 333 -9.95 -22.87 7.58
N GLU A 334 -10.01 -22.67 8.91
CA GLU A 334 -10.09 -21.36 9.55
C GLU A 334 -8.91 -20.47 9.22
N THR A 335 -7.71 -21.02 9.01
CA THR A 335 -6.51 -20.22 8.69
C THR A 335 -6.64 -19.53 7.32
N TYR A 336 -7.17 -20.24 6.33
CA TYR A 336 -7.52 -19.71 5.00
C TYR A 336 -8.55 -18.58 5.10
N TYR A 337 -9.65 -18.83 5.82
CA TYR A 337 -10.69 -17.83 6.05
C TYR A 337 -10.14 -16.58 6.73
N LEU A 338 -9.35 -16.75 7.80
CA LEU A 338 -8.78 -15.63 8.55
C LEU A 338 -7.83 -14.80 7.70
N GLY A 339 -6.95 -15.46 6.92
CA GLY A 339 -6.04 -14.81 5.99
C GLY A 339 -6.80 -14.00 4.93
N ALA A 340 -7.74 -14.64 4.22
CA ALA A 340 -8.53 -14.00 3.18
C ALA A 340 -9.34 -12.80 3.72
N ARG A 341 -10.09 -12.99 4.80
CA ARG A 341 -10.93 -11.91 5.34
C ARG A 341 -10.10 -10.73 5.85
N ARG A 342 -8.96 -10.97 6.52
CA ARG A 342 -8.10 -9.87 6.99
C ARG A 342 -7.34 -9.20 5.86
N ALA A 343 -6.92 -9.95 4.85
CA ALA A 343 -6.33 -9.37 3.64
C ALA A 343 -7.30 -8.39 2.96
N ARG A 344 -8.58 -8.75 2.80
CA ARG A 344 -9.60 -7.86 2.21
C ARG A 344 -9.76 -6.55 2.98
N ASP A 345 -9.88 -6.61 4.31
CA ASP A 345 -9.96 -5.42 5.17
C ASP A 345 -8.68 -4.56 5.10
N VAL A 346 -7.51 -5.20 5.09
CA VAL A 346 -6.22 -4.49 5.06
C VAL A 346 -5.95 -3.85 3.69
N VAL A 347 -6.13 -4.60 2.59
CA VAL A 347 -6.01 -4.06 1.22
C VAL A 347 -6.97 -2.91 1.02
N TYR A 348 -8.24 -3.04 1.45
CA TYR A 348 -9.20 -1.93 1.41
C TYR A 348 -8.67 -0.68 2.13
N ARG A 349 -8.20 -0.83 3.37
CA ARG A 349 -7.69 0.30 4.17
C ARG A 349 -6.47 0.94 3.52
N VAL A 350 -5.51 0.15 3.07
CA VAL A 350 -4.27 0.65 2.46
C VAL A 350 -4.55 1.37 1.15
N LEU A 351 -5.34 0.78 0.25
CA LEU A 351 -5.68 1.41 -1.02
C LEU A 351 -6.63 2.61 -0.85
N SER A 352 -7.55 2.56 0.12
CA SER A 352 -8.38 3.72 0.44
C SER A 352 -7.54 4.89 0.95
N ALA A 353 -6.51 4.63 1.76
CA ALA A 353 -5.58 5.66 2.24
C ALA A 353 -4.76 6.22 1.07
N ALA A 354 -4.23 5.39 0.18
CA ALA A 354 -3.56 5.84 -1.04
C ALA A 354 -4.47 6.73 -1.91
N CYS A 355 -5.77 6.44 -1.99
CA CYS A 355 -6.73 7.33 -2.65
C CYS A 355 -7.01 8.63 -1.89
N GLU A 356 -6.95 8.62 -0.55
CA GLU A 356 -7.10 9.83 0.28
C GLU A 356 -5.89 10.75 0.09
N ASP A 357 -4.69 10.17 0.07
CA ASP A 357 -3.42 10.87 -0.11
C ASP A 357 -3.29 11.41 -1.54
N GLY A 358 -3.84 10.71 -2.53
CA GLY A 358 -3.87 11.12 -3.94
C GLY A 358 -2.92 10.34 -4.83
N ASP A 359 -2.31 9.28 -4.30
CA ASP A 359 -1.41 8.38 -5.04
C ASP A 359 -2.18 7.52 -6.05
N LEU A 360 -3.46 7.22 -5.77
CA LEU A 360 -4.33 6.44 -6.66
C LEU A 360 -5.70 7.09 -6.82
N SER A 361 -6.24 7.07 -8.04
CA SER A 361 -7.68 7.21 -8.24
C SER A 361 -8.43 5.97 -7.71
N ILE A 362 -9.74 6.11 -7.46
CA ILE A 362 -10.57 4.97 -7.03
C ILE A 362 -10.55 3.84 -8.06
N GLN A 363 -10.50 4.18 -9.37
CA GLN A 363 -10.46 3.18 -10.44
C GLN A 363 -9.13 2.44 -10.47
N GLU A 364 -8.01 3.14 -10.28
CA GLU A 364 -6.69 2.50 -10.15
C GLU A 364 -6.63 1.61 -8.91
N ALA A 365 -7.17 2.05 -7.78
CA ALA A 365 -7.27 1.22 -6.58
C ALA A 365 -8.12 -0.03 -6.81
N ILE A 366 -9.26 0.07 -7.51
CA ILE A 366 -10.07 -1.09 -7.90
C ILE A 366 -9.28 -2.03 -8.83
N GLY A 367 -8.49 -1.48 -9.75
CA GLY A 367 -7.56 -2.26 -10.58
C GLY A 367 -6.51 -2.99 -9.75
N ALA A 368 -5.92 -2.31 -8.77
CA ALA A 368 -4.92 -2.87 -7.88
C ALA A 368 -5.48 -3.99 -6.98
N VAL A 369 -6.74 -3.89 -6.53
CA VAL A 369 -7.42 -4.99 -5.82
C VAL A 369 -7.40 -6.27 -6.67
N GLU A 370 -7.80 -6.14 -7.93
CA GLU A 370 -7.89 -7.26 -8.85
C GLU A 370 -6.51 -7.84 -9.20
N ASP A 371 -5.48 -6.98 -9.31
CA ASP A 371 -4.10 -7.39 -9.53
C ASP A 371 -3.54 -8.15 -8.32
N ILE A 372 -3.65 -7.58 -7.12
CA ILE A 372 -3.15 -8.15 -5.86
C ILE A 372 -3.83 -9.47 -5.52
N PHE A 373 -5.16 -9.54 -5.60
CA PHE A 373 -5.88 -10.75 -5.23
C PHE A 373 -5.88 -11.81 -6.32
N ARG A 374 -5.68 -11.47 -7.61
CA ARG A 374 -5.91 -12.43 -8.69
C ARG A 374 -4.91 -12.34 -9.83
N ARG A 375 -4.82 -11.22 -10.57
CA ARG A 375 -4.11 -11.20 -11.87
C ARG A 375 -2.61 -11.47 -11.74
N ASN A 376 -1.96 -10.93 -10.71
CA ASN A 376 -0.53 -11.10 -10.52
C ASN A 376 -0.16 -12.59 -10.35
N ALA A 377 -0.88 -13.29 -9.47
CA ALA A 377 -0.66 -14.72 -9.25
C ALA A 377 -1.05 -15.56 -10.49
N MET A 378 -2.17 -15.25 -11.16
CA MET A 378 -2.54 -15.94 -12.40
C MET A 378 -1.46 -15.84 -13.48
N HIS A 379 -0.89 -14.65 -13.66
CA HIS A 379 0.17 -14.40 -14.65
C HIS A 379 1.48 -15.11 -14.26
N LEU A 380 1.90 -14.96 -13.00
CA LEU A 380 3.15 -15.52 -12.49
C LEU A 380 3.17 -17.05 -12.55
N TYR A 381 2.09 -17.69 -12.08
CA TYR A 381 1.96 -19.14 -11.99
C TYR A 381 1.30 -19.77 -13.22
N LYS A 382 1.01 -18.98 -14.27
CA LYS A 382 0.38 -19.42 -15.54
C LYS A 382 -0.90 -20.24 -15.32
N LEU A 383 -1.74 -19.80 -14.40
CA LEU A 383 -2.95 -20.51 -14.02
C LEU A 383 -4.07 -20.28 -15.04
N ASN A 384 -4.62 -21.37 -15.58
CA ASN A 384 -5.84 -21.33 -16.40
C ASN A 384 -7.08 -21.34 -15.52
N VAL A 385 -7.28 -20.27 -14.72
CA VAL A 385 -8.50 -20.12 -13.94
C VAL A 385 -9.59 -19.62 -14.89
N ALA A 386 -10.69 -20.38 -15.03
CA ALA A 386 -11.85 -19.92 -15.79
C ALA A 386 -12.29 -18.58 -15.21
N ASN A 387 -12.33 -17.54 -16.05
CA ASN A 387 -12.90 -16.26 -15.65
C ASN A 387 -14.34 -16.53 -15.20
N GLY A 388 -14.59 -16.51 -13.89
CA GLY A 388 -15.93 -16.30 -13.38
C GLY A 388 -16.44 -15.05 -14.07
N SER A 389 -17.45 -15.19 -14.92
CA SER A 389 -17.92 -14.11 -15.77
C SER A 389 -18.53 -13.02 -14.88
N VAL A 390 -17.74 -12.01 -14.54
CA VAL A 390 -18.30 -10.66 -14.49
C VAL A 390 -18.38 -10.26 -15.94
N SER A 391 -19.57 -10.37 -16.51
CA SER A 391 -19.88 -9.77 -17.79
C SER A 391 -19.43 -8.32 -17.74
N GLN A 392 -18.31 -8.00 -18.39
CA GLN A 392 -18.04 -6.66 -18.87
C GLN A 392 -19.10 -6.37 -19.93
N ILE A 393 -20.30 -6.02 -19.48
CA ILE A 393 -21.13 -5.12 -20.24
C ILE A 393 -20.47 -3.77 -20.01
N THR A 394 -19.62 -3.40 -20.96
CA THR A 394 -19.22 -2.02 -21.23
C THR A 394 -20.48 -1.27 -21.62
N THR A 395 -21.37 -1.07 -20.65
CA THR A 395 -22.44 -0.10 -20.77
C THR A 395 -21.72 1.20 -20.50
N ILE A 396 -21.53 1.99 -21.55
CA ILE A 396 -21.39 3.43 -21.43
C ILE A 396 -22.71 3.88 -20.79
N VAL A 397 -22.81 3.77 -19.47
CA VAL A 397 -23.84 4.44 -18.71
C VAL A 397 -23.31 5.84 -18.55
N ASP A 398 -23.86 6.73 -19.37
CA ASP A 398 -23.89 8.15 -19.14
C ASP A 398 -24.63 8.41 -17.81
N ASN A 399 -23.96 8.08 -16.70
CA ASN A 399 -24.40 8.45 -15.37
C ASN A 399 -23.85 9.84 -15.10
N SER A 400 -24.56 10.79 -15.69
CA SER A 400 -24.77 12.11 -15.10
C SER A 400 -25.26 11.93 -13.65
N LEU A 401 -24.31 11.68 -12.74
CA LEU A 401 -24.48 12.02 -11.34
C LEU A 401 -24.83 13.50 -11.32
N SER A 402 -25.99 13.80 -10.75
CA SER A 402 -26.51 15.14 -10.57
C SER A 402 -25.56 15.94 -9.68
N LEU A 403 -24.50 16.47 -10.29
CA LEU A 403 -23.87 17.70 -9.87
C LEU A 403 -24.98 18.74 -9.85
N SER A 404 -25.10 19.43 -8.73
CA SER A 404 -25.91 20.64 -8.70
C SER A 404 -25.45 21.51 -9.88
N TYR A 405 -26.39 22.09 -10.63
CA TYR A 405 -26.20 22.63 -11.98
C TYR A 405 -25.12 23.75 -12.12
N VAL A 406 -24.42 24.09 -11.03
CA VAL A 406 -23.41 25.15 -10.93
C VAL A 406 -21.96 24.60 -10.95
N GLU A 407 -21.77 23.29 -10.73
CA GLU A 407 -20.45 22.66 -10.47
C GLU A 407 -19.71 22.14 -11.73
N LYS A 408 -20.30 22.22 -12.94
CA LYS A 408 -19.70 21.66 -14.16
C LYS A 408 -18.65 22.55 -14.86
N ASP A 409 -18.60 23.85 -14.52
CA ASP A 409 -17.78 24.81 -15.27
C ASP A 409 -16.50 25.24 -14.53
N VAL A 410 -16.25 24.71 -13.32
CA VAL A 410 -15.04 25.05 -12.52
C VAL A 410 -13.98 23.99 -12.73
N LEU A 411 -12.78 24.41 -13.13
CA LEU A 411 -11.60 23.57 -13.26
C LEU A 411 -10.81 23.52 -11.95
N PHE A 412 -10.61 24.66 -11.29
CA PHE A 412 -9.76 24.77 -10.11
C PHE A 412 -10.35 25.65 -9.00
N VAL A 413 -10.02 25.32 -7.76
CA VAL A 413 -10.29 26.14 -6.58
C VAL A 413 -8.97 26.46 -5.88
N ARG A 414 -8.67 27.75 -5.75
CA ARG A 414 -7.50 28.28 -5.05
C ARG A 414 -7.81 28.38 -3.56
N ILE A 415 -7.14 27.57 -2.74
CA ILE A 415 -7.16 27.73 -1.29
C ILE A 415 -6.09 28.74 -0.92
N VAL A 416 -6.51 29.93 -0.49
CA VAL A 416 -5.65 31.10 -0.29
C VAL A 416 -5.38 31.33 1.20
N TRP A 417 -4.14 31.68 1.53
CA TRP A 417 -3.75 32.17 2.84
C TRP A 417 -2.77 33.33 2.73
N ASN A 418 -2.57 34.05 3.84
CA ASN A 418 -1.53 35.06 3.96
C ASN A 418 -0.40 34.52 4.83
N ASP A 419 0.85 34.71 4.41
CA ASP A 419 2.02 34.32 5.19
C ASP A 419 2.48 35.42 6.17
N ALA A 420 3.60 35.20 6.87
CA ALA A 420 4.13 36.17 7.82
C ALA A 420 4.75 37.42 7.15
N SER A 421 5.03 37.37 5.85
CA SER A 421 5.58 38.47 5.05
C SER A 421 4.50 39.35 4.39
N GLY A 422 3.22 39.00 4.59
CA GLY A 422 2.08 39.69 3.99
C GLY A 422 1.79 39.28 2.54
N GLN A 423 2.37 38.17 2.07
CA GLN A 423 2.15 37.66 0.72
C GLN A 423 0.97 36.69 0.67
N HIS A 424 0.08 36.90 -0.31
CA HIS A 424 -0.97 35.94 -0.62
C HIS A 424 -0.39 34.71 -1.32
N ARG A 425 -0.55 33.56 -0.67
CA ARG A 425 -0.12 32.26 -1.19
C ARG A 425 -1.34 31.40 -1.45
N CYS A 426 -1.21 30.43 -2.35
CA CYS A 426 -2.31 29.52 -2.63
C CYS A 426 -1.85 28.08 -2.91
N ARG A 427 -2.78 27.16 -2.68
CA ARG A 427 -2.76 25.80 -3.19
C ARG A 427 -3.93 25.68 -4.16
N VAL A 428 -3.62 25.40 -5.42
CA VAL A 428 -4.62 25.22 -6.47
C VAL A 428 -5.07 23.76 -6.46
N ILE A 429 -6.36 23.53 -6.25
CA ILE A 429 -6.96 22.19 -6.14
C ILE A 429 -7.97 22.00 -7.27
N PRO A 430 -7.93 20.92 -8.06
CA PRO A 430 -8.97 20.63 -9.05
C PRO A 430 -10.37 20.64 -8.41
N ALA A 431 -11.36 21.23 -9.08
CA ALA A 431 -12.68 21.50 -8.50
C ALA A 431 -13.34 20.25 -7.90
N GLY A 432 -13.28 19.12 -8.60
CA GLY A 432 -13.76 17.84 -8.07
C GLY A 432 -13.11 17.48 -6.72
N ARG A 433 -11.77 17.56 -6.62
CA ARG A 433 -11.04 17.30 -5.36
C ARG A 433 -11.39 18.32 -4.28
N PHE A 434 -11.59 19.59 -4.65
CA PHE A 434 -11.94 20.62 -3.69
C PHE A 434 -13.31 20.36 -3.06
N TYR A 435 -14.34 20.19 -3.90
CA TYR A 435 -15.72 19.99 -3.47
C TYR A 435 -15.96 18.63 -2.80
N ASP A 436 -15.22 17.59 -3.19
CA ASP A 436 -15.37 16.27 -2.58
C ASP A 436 -14.63 16.15 -1.24
N ILE A 437 -13.44 16.74 -1.13
CA ILE A 437 -12.51 16.47 -0.02
C ILE A 437 -12.03 17.75 0.64
N ALA A 438 -11.36 18.62 -0.12
CA ALA A 438 -10.57 19.70 0.47
C ALA A 438 -11.43 20.68 1.27
N ARG A 439 -12.66 20.97 0.84
CA ARG A 439 -13.59 21.87 1.55
C ARG A 439 -13.95 21.41 2.96
N LYS A 440 -13.88 20.10 3.25
CA LYS A 440 -14.23 19.53 4.57
C LYS A 440 -13.01 19.17 5.41
N LYS A 441 -11.94 18.70 4.75
CA LYS A 441 -10.76 18.14 5.43
C LYS A 441 -9.56 19.07 5.44
N GLY A 442 -9.59 20.11 4.63
CA GLY A 442 -8.45 20.96 4.39
C GLY A 442 -7.30 20.25 3.66
N VAL A 443 -6.26 21.01 3.35
CA VAL A 443 -5.06 20.54 2.64
C VAL A 443 -3.85 20.70 3.55
N GLY A 444 -3.00 19.68 3.60
CA GLY A 444 -1.76 19.72 4.38
C GLY A 444 -0.78 20.76 3.82
N LEU A 445 -0.09 21.46 4.70
CA LEU A 445 0.92 22.45 4.37
C LEU A 445 2.04 22.38 5.43
N THR A 446 3.29 22.40 4.99
CA THR A 446 4.43 22.41 5.91
C THR A 446 4.54 23.74 6.66
N PHE A 447 5.07 23.71 7.90
CA PHE A 447 5.28 24.94 8.68
C PHE A 447 6.18 25.96 8.00
N ALA A 448 7.14 25.52 7.17
CA ALA A 448 8.01 26.40 6.39
C ALA A 448 7.24 27.44 5.57
N SER A 449 6.00 27.15 5.15
CA SER A 449 5.19 28.07 4.35
C SER A 449 4.85 29.39 5.06
N MET A 450 4.91 29.43 6.39
CA MET A 450 4.79 30.68 7.16
C MET A 450 6.12 31.40 7.38
N GLY A 451 7.25 30.70 7.20
CA GLY A 451 8.60 31.27 7.30
C GLY A 451 9.11 31.87 5.99
N MET A 452 8.43 31.64 4.86
CA MET A 452 8.87 32.10 3.55
C MET A 452 9.04 33.63 3.51
N SER A 453 10.16 34.08 2.92
CA SER A 453 10.41 35.51 2.73
C SER A 453 9.63 36.08 1.53
N SER A 454 9.56 37.41 1.44
CA SER A 454 8.95 38.13 0.32
C SER A 454 9.90 38.34 -0.87
N PHE A 455 11.21 38.10 -0.70
CA PHE A 455 12.24 38.43 -1.70
C PHE A 455 13.09 37.23 -2.14
N THR A 456 12.96 36.08 -1.47
CA THR A 456 13.64 34.82 -1.81
C THR A 456 12.68 33.63 -1.69
N ASP A 457 12.94 32.58 -2.47
CA ASP A 457 12.17 31.33 -2.39
C ASP A 457 12.74 30.40 -1.30
N GLY A 458 12.60 30.82 -0.05
CA GLY A 458 13.03 30.04 1.11
C GLY A 458 12.56 30.63 2.44
N PRO A 459 12.50 29.79 3.52
CA PRO A 459 12.18 30.28 4.84
C PRO A 459 13.29 31.17 5.38
N ALA A 460 12.93 32.25 6.07
CA ALA A 460 13.89 33.13 6.73
C ALA A 460 14.62 32.40 7.87
N ASP A 461 15.92 32.66 7.98
CA ASP A 461 16.78 32.07 9.01
C ASP A 461 16.32 32.44 10.42
N GLY A 462 16.50 31.51 11.37
CA GLY A 462 16.17 31.73 12.78
C GLY A 462 14.67 31.69 13.14
N THR A 463 13.78 31.44 12.17
CA THR A 463 12.34 31.36 12.41
C THR A 463 11.87 30.06 13.07
N ASN A 464 12.70 29.00 13.03
CA ASN A 464 12.34 27.62 13.39
C ASN A 464 11.16 27.01 12.59
N LEU A 465 10.66 27.72 11.57
CA LEU A 465 9.62 27.25 10.65
C LEU A 465 10.29 26.53 9.48
N THR A 466 10.53 25.23 9.65
CA THR A 466 11.26 24.39 8.68
C THR A 466 10.32 23.41 7.95
N GLY A 467 10.88 22.55 7.09
CA GLY A 467 10.12 21.48 6.43
C GLY A 467 9.56 20.42 7.39
N VAL A 468 9.99 20.43 8.66
CA VAL A 468 9.50 19.51 9.69
C VAL A 468 8.21 20.04 10.31
N GLY A 469 7.15 19.22 10.24
CA GLY A 469 5.83 19.53 10.78
C GLY A 469 4.82 19.96 9.70
N GLU A 470 3.55 19.68 9.98
CA GLU A 470 2.43 19.93 9.07
C GLU A 470 1.29 20.62 9.82
N MET A 471 0.69 21.61 9.18
CA MET A 471 -0.61 22.18 9.52
C MET A 471 -1.62 21.86 8.40
N ARG A 472 -2.91 22.05 8.67
CA ARG A 472 -3.94 21.98 7.62
C ARG A 472 -4.55 23.34 7.33
N LEU A 473 -4.61 23.67 6.04
CA LEU A 473 -5.41 24.76 5.47
C LEU A 473 -6.86 24.28 5.35
N VAL A 474 -7.74 24.73 6.25
CA VAL A 474 -9.16 24.41 6.26
C VAL A 474 -9.95 25.53 5.57
N PRO A 475 -10.56 25.29 4.40
CA PRO A 475 -11.34 26.30 3.67
C PRO A 475 -12.49 26.86 4.50
N ASP A 476 -12.60 28.18 4.53
CA ASP A 476 -13.73 28.91 5.08
C ASP A 476 -14.76 29.13 3.98
N MET A 477 -15.73 28.23 3.89
CA MET A 477 -16.69 28.21 2.78
C MET A 477 -17.57 29.46 2.68
N SER A 478 -17.68 30.26 3.74
CA SER A 478 -18.37 31.57 3.64
C SER A 478 -17.59 32.60 2.84
N THR A 479 -16.34 32.29 2.46
CA THR A 479 -15.45 33.16 1.67
C THR A 479 -15.22 32.62 0.26
N LEU A 480 -15.93 31.56 -0.14
CA LEU A 480 -15.83 31.00 -1.48
C LEU A 480 -16.37 32.02 -2.49
N LEU A 481 -15.54 32.35 -3.48
CA LEU A 481 -15.84 33.32 -4.52
C LEU A 481 -15.40 32.77 -5.88
N ARG A 482 -16.27 32.83 -6.89
CA ARG A 482 -15.88 32.61 -8.29
C ARG A 482 -15.15 33.83 -8.83
N LEU A 483 -13.97 33.61 -9.42
CA LEU A 483 -13.10 34.70 -9.86
C LEU A 483 -13.74 35.43 -11.05
N PRO A 484 -14.00 36.75 -10.96
CA PRO A 484 -14.64 37.49 -12.05
C PRO A 484 -13.85 37.48 -13.36
N TRP A 485 -12.52 37.41 -13.26
CA TRP A 485 -11.57 37.39 -14.38
C TRP A 485 -11.13 35.99 -14.83
N SER A 486 -11.54 34.92 -14.11
CA SER A 486 -11.28 33.52 -14.48
C SER A 486 -12.49 32.69 -14.09
N ARG A 487 -13.49 32.63 -14.97
CA ARG A 487 -14.83 32.10 -14.63
C ARG A 487 -14.87 30.59 -14.41
N ASP A 488 -13.81 29.91 -14.83
CA ASP A 488 -13.51 28.51 -14.61
C ASP A 488 -12.73 28.25 -13.32
N GLU A 489 -12.47 29.28 -12.52
CA GLU A 489 -11.75 29.17 -11.27
C GLU A 489 -12.49 29.84 -10.10
N GLU A 490 -12.31 29.29 -8.92
CA GLU A 490 -12.82 29.84 -7.67
C GLU A 490 -11.68 30.03 -6.68
N MET A 491 -11.89 30.88 -5.68
CA MET A 491 -10.98 31.08 -4.57
C MET A 491 -11.72 30.97 -3.24
N VAL A 492 -11.03 30.49 -2.22
CA VAL A 492 -11.54 30.41 -0.86
C VAL A 492 -10.42 30.71 0.12
N LEU A 493 -10.72 31.50 1.15
CA LEU A 493 -9.77 31.76 2.23
C LEU A 493 -9.72 30.56 3.17
N ALA A 494 -8.57 30.26 3.75
CA ALA A 494 -8.42 29.14 4.67
C ALA A 494 -7.95 29.55 6.07
N ASP A 495 -8.48 28.84 7.06
CA ASP A 495 -7.94 28.82 8.41
C ASP A 495 -6.80 27.80 8.54
N MET A 496 -5.85 28.10 9.40
CA MET A 496 -4.67 27.26 9.62
C MET A 496 -4.83 26.48 10.92
N GLN A 497 -4.83 25.16 10.88
CA GLN A 497 -5.11 24.30 12.04
C GLN A 497 -4.00 23.28 12.28
N ILE A 498 -3.63 23.08 13.54
CA ILE A 498 -2.66 22.05 13.95
C ILE A 498 -3.33 20.68 14.13
N ARG A 499 -4.61 20.70 14.52
CA ARG A 499 -5.51 19.55 14.67
C ARG A 499 -6.93 20.02 14.34
N PRO A 500 -7.86 19.13 13.95
CA PRO A 500 -9.24 19.51 13.65
C PRO A 500 -9.87 20.35 14.77
N GLY A 501 -10.30 21.57 14.42
CA GLY A 501 -10.90 22.53 15.36
C GLY A 501 -9.91 23.32 16.23
N VAL A 502 -8.61 23.03 16.14
CA VAL A 502 -7.55 23.71 16.90
C VAL A 502 -6.72 24.55 15.95
N ALA A 503 -6.96 25.86 15.97
CA ALA A 503 -6.19 26.81 15.18
C ALA A 503 -4.71 26.77 15.58
N TRP A 504 -3.85 26.82 14.58
CA TRP A 504 -2.41 26.95 14.77
C TRP A 504 -2.06 28.36 15.27
N GLU A 505 -1.01 28.48 16.08
CA GLU A 505 -0.63 29.77 16.69
C GLU A 505 -0.23 30.83 15.68
N TYR A 506 0.30 30.41 14.52
CA TYR A 506 0.68 31.29 13.40
C TYR A 506 -0.48 31.59 12.44
N CYS A 507 -1.72 31.19 12.74
CA CYS A 507 -2.88 31.46 11.88
C CYS A 507 -3.28 32.96 11.90
N PRO A 508 -3.11 33.74 10.82
CA PRO A 508 -3.42 35.18 10.84
C PRO A 508 -4.91 35.47 11.04
N ARG A 509 -5.78 34.68 10.42
CA ARG A 509 -7.25 34.80 10.55
C ARG A 509 -7.70 34.58 11.98
N ASN A 510 -7.18 33.55 12.65
CA ASN A 510 -7.51 33.28 14.04
C ASN A 510 -6.95 34.34 14.99
N ALA A 511 -5.75 34.87 14.73
CA ALA A 511 -5.20 35.98 15.48
C ALA A 511 -6.11 37.22 15.38
N LEU A 512 -6.57 37.57 14.18
CA LEU A 512 -7.51 38.68 13.97
C LEU A 512 -8.83 38.45 14.72
N ARG A 513 -9.44 37.25 14.61
CA ARG A 513 -10.70 36.92 15.32
C ARG A 513 -10.55 37.02 16.85
N LYS A 514 -9.38 36.67 17.41
CA LYS A 514 -9.10 36.83 18.85
C LYS A 514 -9.05 38.31 19.24
N VAL A 515 -8.31 39.14 18.48
CA VAL A 515 -8.18 40.57 18.76
C VAL A 515 -9.53 41.28 18.64
N THR A 516 -10.30 41.01 17.59
CA THR A 516 -11.63 41.64 17.41
C THR A 516 -12.62 41.20 18.48
N LYS A 517 -12.53 39.94 18.96
CA LYS A 517 -13.33 39.47 20.08
C LYS A 517 -12.99 40.21 21.38
N VAL A 518 -11.72 40.43 21.68
CA VAL A 518 -11.29 41.22 22.85
C VAL A 518 -11.80 42.65 22.75
N LEU A 519 -11.67 43.30 21.59
CA LEU A 519 -12.20 44.65 21.35
C LEU A 519 -13.71 44.74 21.61
N LEU A 520 -14.47 43.73 21.18
CA LEU A 520 -15.91 43.71 21.41
C LEU A 520 -16.27 43.39 22.86
N ASP A 521 -15.68 42.34 23.44
CA ASP A 521 -16.08 41.83 24.76
C ASP A 521 -15.62 42.78 25.89
N GLU A 522 -14.42 43.35 25.79
CA GLU A 522 -13.84 44.19 26.85
C GLU A 522 -14.16 45.67 26.67
N PHE A 523 -14.30 46.13 25.42
CA PHE A 523 -14.44 47.56 25.11
C PHE A 523 -15.71 47.91 24.35
N ASN A 524 -16.52 46.92 23.92
CA ASN A 524 -17.72 47.10 23.11
C ASN A 524 -17.47 47.92 21.82
N VAL A 525 -16.30 47.72 21.19
CA VAL A 525 -15.94 48.36 19.92
C VAL A 525 -15.72 47.34 18.81
N THR A 526 -16.09 47.72 17.59
CA THR A 526 -15.86 46.94 16.38
C THR A 526 -14.84 47.62 15.47
N MET A 527 -13.99 46.85 14.80
CA MET A 527 -13.00 47.39 13.87
C MET A 527 -13.59 47.54 12.46
N MET A 528 -13.33 48.68 11.83
CA MET A 528 -13.54 48.90 10.40
C MET A 528 -12.18 49.00 9.71
N ALA A 529 -12.04 48.38 8.53
CA ALA A 529 -10.82 48.42 7.74
C ALA A 529 -11.15 48.85 6.30
N GLY A 530 -10.35 49.75 5.75
CA GLY A 530 -10.36 50.14 4.35
C GLY A 530 -8.93 50.05 3.80
N PHE A 531 -8.80 49.71 2.52
CA PHE A 531 -7.51 49.54 1.86
C PHE A 531 -7.45 50.40 0.60
N GLU A 532 -6.36 51.13 0.42
CA GLU A 532 -6.04 51.83 -0.83
C GLU A 532 -5.06 50.98 -1.62
N ASN A 533 -5.44 50.58 -2.83
CA ASN A 533 -4.60 49.81 -3.74
C ASN A 533 -4.18 50.68 -4.92
N GLU A 534 -2.87 50.81 -5.12
CA GLU A 534 -2.30 51.62 -6.19
C GLU A 534 -1.55 50.73 -7.19
N PHE A 535 -1.65 51.05 -8.47
CA PHE A 535 -0.92 50.36 -9.53
C PHE A 535 -0.64 51.31 -10.71
N TYR A 536 0.38 50.96 -11.49
CA TYR A 536 0.77 51.73 -12.67
C TYR A 536 0.18 51.12 -13.94
N LEU A 537 -0.53 51.93 -14.73
CA LEU A 537 -0.89 51.58 -16.09
C LEU A 537 0.23 51.99 -17.05
N ARG A 538 0.68 51.03 -17.86
CA ARG A 538 1.69 51.23 -18.91
C ARG A 538 1.14 50.81 -20.26
N LYS A 539 1.58 51.48 -21.32
CA LYS A 539 1.32 51.08 -22.70
C LYS A 539 2.61 50.65 -23.39
N LYS A 540 2.49 49.66 -24.25
CA LYS A 540 3.58 49.16 -25.07
C LYS A 540 3.76 50.07 -26.28
N LEU A 541 4.96 50.62 -26.44
CA LEU A 541 5.38 51.34 -27.64
C LEU A 541 6.38 50.46 -28.39
N VAL A 542 6.08 50.15 -29.65
CA VAL A 542 7.01 49.43 -30.53
C VAL A 542 7.71 50.47 -31.40
N SER A 543 9.03 50.60 -31.26
CA SER A 543 9.86 51.47 -32.10
C SER A 543 11.00 50.64 -32.69
N GLY A 544 10.86 50.26 -33.96
CA GLY A 544 11.76 49.29 -34.59
C GLY A 544 11.67 47.92 -33.93
N GLU A 545 12.81 47.30 -33.63
CA GLU A 545 12.92 46.01 -32.94
C GLU A 545 12.86 46.10 -31.40
N LYS A 546 12.73 47.32 -30.83
CA LYS A 546 12.70 47.52 -29.38
C LYS A 546 11.28 47.75 -28.88
N GLU A 547 10.91 46.98 -27.87
CA GLU A 547 9.68 47.14 -27.11
C GLU A 547 9.95 48.02 -25.88
N LEU A 548 9.28 49.16 -25.76
CA LEU A 548 9.38 50.07 -24.64
C LEU A 548 8.03 50.17 -23.92
N TRP A 549 8.06 50.06 -22.59
CA TRP A 549 6.88 50.26 -21.75
C TRP A 549 6.90 51.66 -21.16
N VAL A 550 5.99 52.51 -21.61
CA VAL A 550 5.87 53.91 -21.15
C VAL A 550 4.60 54.07 -20.30
N PRO A 551 4.53 55.10 -19.42
CA PRO A 551 3.29 55.43 -18.72
C PRO A 551 2.10 55.54 -19.70
N TYR A 552 0.93 55.08 -19.24
CA TYR A 552 -0.28 55.10 -20.06
C TYR A 552 -0.65 56.54 -20.49
N ASP A 553 -0.60 57.47 -19.54
CA ASP A 553 -0.81 58.91 -19.74
C ASP A 553 0.25 59.77 -19.01
N ASN A 554 0.30 61.06 -19.34
CA ASN A 554 1.16 62.07 -18.72
C ASN A 554 0.32 63.30 -18.27
N THR A 555 -0.99 63.13 -18.05
CA THR A 555 -1.87 64.23 -17.71
C THR A 555 -1.79 64.57 -16.22
N PRO A 556 -2.17 65.78 -15.78
CA PRO A 556 -2.11 66.15 -14.37
C PRO A 556 -2.97 65.27 -13.45
N TYR A 557 -2.67 65.28 -12.15
CA TYR A 557 -3.45 64.62 -11.10
C TYR A 557 -4.96 64.87 -11.23
N CYS A 558 -5.77 63.80 -11.10
CA CYS A 558 -7.24 63.84 -11.20
C CYS A 558 -7.79 64.42 -12.52
N SER A 559 -7.04 64.28 -13.62
CA SER A 559 -7.50 64.65 -14.97
C SER A 559 -8.62 63.74 -15.46
N THR A 560 -9.74 64.33 -15.89
CA THR A 560 -10.85 63.59 -16.52
C THR A 560 -10.40 62.88 -17.79
N THR A 561 -9.48 63.46 -18.57
CA THR A 561 -8.97 62.85 -19.80
C THR A 561 -8.20 61.54 -19.56
N ALA A 562 -7.45 61.44 -18.46
CA ALA A 562 -6.78 60.18 -18.12
C ALA A 562 -7.75 59.12 -17.60
N PHE A 563 -8.76 59.54 -16.83
CA PHE A 563 -9.84 58.65 -16.43
C PHE A 563 -10.60 58.11 -17.65
N ASP A 564 -10.99 58.98 -18.58
CA ASP A 564 -11.70 58.59 -19.80
C ASP A 564 -10.86 57.62 -20.65
N GLY A 565 -9.55 57.86 -20.76
CA GLY A 565 -8.62 56.95 -21.45
C GLY A 565 -8.55 55.57 -20.79
N ALA A 566 -8.35 55.53 -19.47
CA ALA A 566 -8.26 54.28 -18.71
C ALA A 566 -9.62 53.66 -18.37
N SER A 567 -10.73 54.28 -18.78
CA SER A 567 -12.08 53.99 -18.30
C SER A 567 -12.48 52.53 -18.50
N SER A 568 -12.10 51.90 -19.61
CA SER A 568 -12.40 50.50 -19.87
C SER A 568 -11.80 49.57 -18.82
N ILE A 569 -10.52 49.74 -18.50
CA ILE A 569 -9.81 48.95 -17.49
C ILE A 569 -10.38 49.25 -16.09
N LEU A 570 -10.61 50.53 -15.77
CA LEU A 570 -11.15 50.92 -14.47
C LEU A 570 -12.58 50.39 -14.26
N GLN A 571 -13.40 50.36 -15.31
CA GLN A 571 -14.74 49.77 -15.29
C GLN A 571 -14.68 48.24 -15.11
N GLU A 572 -13.72 47.56 -15.75
CA GLU A 572 -13.50 46.12 -15.56
C GLU A 572 -13.05 45.80 -14.13
N VAL A 573 -12.11 46.57 -13.58
CA VAL A 573 -11.67 46.45 -12.19
C VAL A 573 -12.83 46.70 -11.22
N TYR A 574 -13.57 47.80 -11.40
CA TYR A 574 -14.74 48.12 -10.58
C TYR A 574 -15.79 47.00 -10.64
N SER A 575 -16.09 46.50 -11.84
CA SER A 575 -17.08 45.44 -12.04
C SER A 575 -16.64 44.13 -11.38
N SER A 576 -15.34 43.81 -11.44
CA SER A 576 -14.76 42.64 -10.80
C SER A 576 -14.81 42.74 -9.27
N LEU A 577 -14.41 43.89 -8.71
CA LEU A 577 -14.48 44.14 -7.26
C LEU A 577 -15.93 44.09 -6.75
N LYS A 578 -16.87 44.68 -7.50
CA LYS A 578 -18.30 44.63 -7.18
C LYS A 578 -18.85 43.20 -7.24
N ALA A 579 -18.45 42.40 -8.22
CA ALA A 579 -18.83 40.98 -8.31
C ALA A 579 -18.23 40.15 -7.16
N ALA A 580 -17.12 40.58 -6.58
CA ALA A 580 -16.50 40.03 -5.38
C ALA A 580 -17.09 40.57 -4.07
N GLU A 581 -18.20 41.33 -4.13
CA GLU A 581 -18.85 41.99 -2.99
C GLU A 581 -17.94 43.00 -2.24
N ILE A 582 -16.92 43.52 -2.93
CA ILE A 582 -16.05 44.58 -2.40
C ILE A 582 -16.66 45.93 -2.74
N VAL A 583 -16.98 46.71 -1.70
CA VAL A 583 -17.47 48.08 -1.85
C VAL A 583 -16.30 48.98 -2.26
N VAL A 584 -16.41 49.57 -3.44
CA VAL A 584 -15.46 50.58 -3.92
C VAL A 584 -16.02 51.96 -3.56
N GLU A 585 -15.40 52.60 -2.57
CA GLU A 585 -15.77 53.95 -2.13
C GLU A 585 -15.31 55.03 -3.13
N GLN A 586 -14.12 54.86 -3.69
CA GLN A 586 -13.51 55.85 -4.59
C GLN A 586 -12.54 55.20 -5.58
N VAL A 587 -12.52 55.71 -6.82
CA VAL A 587 -11.49 55.42 -7.84
C VAL A 587 -10.80 56.72 -8.22
N ARG A 588 -9.46 56.73 -8.28
CA ARG A 588 -8.65 57.90 -8.60
C ARG A 588 -7.59 57.54 -9.65
N VAL A 589 -7.25 58.51 -10.52
CA VAL A 589 -6.12 58.41 -11.45
C VAL A 589 -5.12 59.51 -11.09
N ILE A 590 -3.87 59.12 -10.84
CA ILE A 590 -2.81 59.96 -10.28
C ILE A 590 -1.65 60.03 -11.28
N LEU A 591 -1.08 61.22 -11.46
CA LEU A 591 0.17 61.40 -12.20
C LEU A 591 1.35 61.04 -11.28
N THR A 592 2.19 60.09 -11.69
CA THR A 592 3.44 59.80 -10.99
C THR A 592 4.63 60.22 -11.84
N PHE A 593 5.40 61.21 -11.37
CA PHE A 593 6.71 61.51 -11.94
C PHE A 593 7.66 60.37 -11.56
N LEU A 594 8.10 59.59 -12.55
CA LEU A 594 9.24 58.68 -12.38
C LEU A 594 10.50 59.55 -12.24
N LEU A 595 10.95 59.77 -11.01
CA LEU A 595 12.36 60.10 -10.77
C LEU A 595 13.13 58.78 -10.96
N GLU A 596 13.74 58.61 -12.12
CA GLU A 596 14.76 57.57 -12.31
C GLU A 596 15.94 57.85 -11.37
N PHE A 597 16.26 56.91 -10.50
CA PHE A 597 17.52 56.85 -9.74
C PHE A 597 18.48 55.88 -10.41
#